data_AF-A0A9W8J859-F1
#
_entry.id   AF-A0A9W8J859-F1
#
_cell.length_a   1.000
_cell.length_b   1.000
_cell.length_c   1.000
_cell.angle_alpha   90.00
_cell.angle_beta   90.00
_cell.angle_gamma   90.00
#
_symmetry.space_group_name_H-M   'P 1'
#
loop_
_entity.id
_entity.type
_entity.pdbx_description
1 polymer ?
#
loop_
_entity_poly.entity_id
_entity_poly.type
_entity_poly.pdbx_seq_one_letter_code
_entity_poly.pdbx_strand_id
1 'polypeptide(L)'
;MTPSRYLRLMILSISIVTFAASAGVYNIYRFASSGLKPWVSWDDAHSTFSTVRVFTAASWRAQSGLPIAVEATRWLPVVSALLYFLLFAFSSEARKQYNLISYGVLGYFGLNRWRSDSRKAGLPRYVGKFA
;
A
#
# COMPACT_ATOMS: atom_id res chain seq x y z
N MET A 1 -2.55 -21.91 -5.77
CA MET A 1 -2.90 -20.60 -5.16
C MET A 1 -4.11 -20.84 -4.27
N THR A 2 -4.07 -20.54 -2.96
CA THR A 2 -5.20 -20.83 -2.07
C THR A 2 -6.34 -19.83 -2.30
N PRO A 3 -7.63 -20.23 -2.20
CA PRO A 3 -8.76 -19.32 -2.39
C PRO A 3 -8.69 -18.05 -1.53
N SER A 4 -8.22 -18.17 -0.29
CA SER A 4 -8.04 -17.03 0.63
C SER A 4 -7.02 -16.00 0.12
N ARG A 5 -5.92 -16.44 -0.51
CA ARG A 5 -4.91 -15.53 -1.09
C ARG A 5 -5.47 -14.80 -2.31
N TYR A 6 -6.21 -15.50 -3.16
CA TYR A 6 -6.85 -14.92 -4.34
C TYR A 6 -7.86 -13.82 -3.95
N LEU A 7 -8.74 -14.11 -2.98
CA LEU A 7 -9.74 -13.15 -2.51
C LEU A 7 -9.12 -11.86 -1.96
N ARG A 8 -8.04 -11.96 -1.18
CA ARG A 8 -7.33 -10.78 -0.64
C ARG A 8 -6.76 -9.89 -1.74
N LEU A 9 -6.19 -10.49 -2.78
CA LEU A 9 -5.67 -9.77 -3.94
C LEU A 9 -6.80 -9.14 -4.78
N MET A 10 -7.92 -9.86 -4.94
CA MET A 10 -9.10 -9.33 -5.62
C MET A 10 -9.70 -8.13 -4.88
N ILE A 11 -9.86 -8.20 -3.55
CA ILE A 11 -10.35 -7.08 -2.75
C ILE A 11 -9.41 -5.88 -2.90
N LEU A 12 -8.09 -6.08 -2.78
CA LEU A 12 -7.12 -5.01 -2.96
C LEU A 12 -7.25 -4.37 -4.36
N SER A 13 -7.32 -5.19 -5.41
CA SER A 13 -7.43 -4.70 -6.80
C SER A 13 -8.72 -3.91 -7.02
N ILE A 14 -9.85 -4.41 -6.53
CA ILE A 14 -11.14 -3.71 -6.64
C ILE A 14 -11.07 -2.38 -5.90
N SER A 15 -10.56 -2.37 -4.67
CA SER A 15 -10.42 -1.14 -3.88
C SER A 15 -9.56 -0.09 -4.61
N ILE A 16 -8.44 -0.49 -5.21
CA ILE A 16 -7.57 0.43 -5.97
C ILE A 16 -8.29 0.99 -7.19
N VAL A 17 -8.91 0.12 -8.01
CA VAL A 17 -9.59 0.53 -9.24
C VAL A 17 -10.76 1.47 -8.94
N THR A 18 -11.61 1.11 -7.98
CA THR A 18 -12.77 1.93 -7.59
C THR A 18 -12.31 3.28 -7.06
N PHE A 19 -11.34 3.29 -6.13
CA PHE A 19 -10.88 4.54 -5.53
C PHE A 19 -10.20 5.46 -6.56
N ALA A 20 -9.31 4.90 -7.40
CA ALA A 20 -8.62 5.65 -8.44
C ALA A 20 -9.60 6.21 -9.49
N ALA A 21 -10.57 5.41 -9.94
CA ALA A 21 -11.57 5.84 -10.90
C ALA A 21 -12.44 6.97 -10.32
N SER A 22 -12.97 6.81 -9.11
CA SER A 22 -13.77 7.84 -8.45
C SER A 22 -13.00 9.14 -8.23
N ALA A 23 -11.74 9.06 -7.80
CA ALA A 23 -10.87 10.23 -7.64
C ALA A 23 -10.58 10.91 -8.99
N GLY A 24 -10.34 10.13 -10.05
CA GLY A 24 -10.13 10.66 -11.40
C GLY A 24 -11.34 11.42 -11.92
N VAL A 25 -12.53 10.81 -11.85
CA VAL A 25 -13.79 11.44 -12.27
C VAL A 25 -14.05 12.73 -11.48
N TYR A 26 -13.86 12.70 -10.15
CA TYR A 26 -14.01 13.89 -9.32
C TYR A 26 -13.06 15.01 -9.74
N ASN A 27 -11.78 14.71 -9.97
CA ASN A 27 -10.81 15.71 -10.42
C ASN A 27 -11.20 16.30 -11.78
N ILE A 28 -11.56 15.47 -12.76
CA ILE A 28 -12.00 15.93 -14.08
C ILE A 28 -13.19 16.86 -13.96
N TYR A 29 -14.21 16.46 -13.18
CA TYR A 29 -15.39 17.29 -12.93
C TYR A 29 -15.02 18.64 -12.31
N ARG A 30 -14.13 18.65 -11.30
CA ARG A 30 -13.68 19.89 -10.65
C ARG A 30 -12.93 20.81 -11.60
N PHE A 31 -11.99 20.26 -12.39
CA PHE A 31 -11.22 21.05 -13.36
C PHE A 31 -12.09 21.60 -14.50
N ALA A 32 -13.04 20.80 -14.99
CA ALA A 32 -14.00 21.26 -16.00
C ALA A 32 -14.90 22.38 -15.45
N SER A 33 -15.33 22.27 -14.19
CA SER A 33 -16.20 23.26 -13.54
C SER A 33 -15.49 24.57 -13.19
N SER A 34 -14.17 24.56 -13.00
CA SER A 34 -13.39 25.76 -12.64
C SER A 34 -13.02 26.65 -13.83
N GLY A 35 -13.42 26.26 -15.05
CA GLY A 35 -13.02 26.93 -16.28
C GLY A 35 -11.65 26.46 -16.77
N LEU A 36 -11.63 25.77 -17.91
CA LEU A 36 -10.40 25.37 -18.58
C LEU A 36 -9.85 26.53 -19.39
N LYS A 37 -8.55 26.79 -19.29
CA LYS A 37 -7.89 27.76 -20.17
C LYS A 37 -7.82 27.19 -21.59
N PRO A 38 -8.18 27.96 -22.64
CA PRO A 38 -8.04 27.51 -24.02
C PRO A 38 -6.56 27.27 -24.34
N TRP A 39 -6.30 26.28 -25.18
CA TRP A 39 -4.95 26.04 -25.69
C TRP A 39 -4.60 27.13 -26.72
N VAL A 40 -3.46 27.80 -26.52
CA VAL A 40 -2.99 28.89 -27.39
C VAL A 40 -1.79 28.48 -28.21
N SER A 41 -0.68 28.12 -27.55
CA SER A 41 0.55 27.65 -28.18
C SER A 41 1.42 26.88 -27.18
N TRP A 42 2.48 26.23 -27.68
CA TRP A 42 3.46 25.56 -26.81
C TRP A 42 4.22 26.54 -25.92
N ASP A 43 4.55 27.72 -26.43
CA ASP A 43 5.30 28.75 -25.70
C ASP A 43 4.48 29.31 -24.52
N ASP A 44 3.19 29.61 -24.75
CA ASP A 44 2.28 30.09 -23.70
C ASP A 44 2.09 29.06 -22.57
N ALA A 45 1.89 27.79 -22.93
CA ALA A 45 1.71 26.71 -21.95
C ALA A 45 2.94 26.48 -21.06
N HIS A 46 4.15 26.78 -21.55
CA HIS A 46 5.41 26.55 -20.84
C HIS A 46 6.05 27.83 -20.29
N SER A 47 5.42 28.98 -20.50
CA SER A 47 5.92 30.31 -20.10
C SER A 47 6.33 30.42 -18.63
N THR A 48 5.75 29.60 -17.74
CA THR A 48 6.04 29.61 -16.28
C THR A 48 6.58 28.29 -15.74
N PHE A 49 7.11 27.41 -16.60
CA PHE A 49 7.58 26.08 -16.20
C PHE A 49 8.69 26.11 -15.13
N SER A 50 9.64 27.04 -15.23
CA SER A 50 10.74 27.20 -14.26
C SER A 50 10.36 28.00 -13.01
N THR A 51 9.12 28.50 -12.93
CA THR A 51 8.67 29.36 -11.83
C THR A 51 8.06 28.54 -10.70
N VAL A 52 8.78 28.44 -9.58
CA VAL A 52 8.25 27.82 -8.35
C VAL A 52 7.46 28.85 -7.55
N ARG A 53 6.13 28.66 -7.47
CA ARG A 53 5.26 29.49 -6.60
C ARG A 53 5.15 28.85 -5.23
N VAL A 54 5.36 29.64 -4.19
CA VAL A 54 5.19 29.20 -2.80
C VAL A 54 3.87 29.77 -2.27
N PHE A 55 3.03 28.88 -1.73
CA PHE A 55 1.74 29.25 -1.15
C PHE A 55 1.77 29.00 0.35
N THR A 56 1.32 29.98 1.14
CA THR A 56 1.21 29.82 2.59
C THR A 56 0.06 28.89 2.95
N ALA A 57 0.12 28.32 4.16
CA ALA A 57 -0.90 27.38 4.60
C ALA A 57 -2.30 28.00 4.73
N ALA A 58 -2.39 29.29 5.04
CA ALA A 58 -3.65 30.03 5.04
C ALA A 58 -4.20 30.20 3.61
N SER A 59 -3.33 30.52 2.64
CA SER A 59 -3.76 30.83 1.26
C SER A 59 -4.39 29.65 0.52
N TRP A 60 -3.86 28.43 0.67
CA TRP A 60 -4.46 27.26 0.02
C TRP A 60 -5.65 26.71 0.79
N ARG A 61 -5.70 26.91 2.12
CA ARG A 61 -6.85 26.52 2.95
C ARG A 61 -8.09 27.37 2.69
N ALA A 62 -7.90 28.63 2.32
CA ALA A 62 -8.98 29.55 1.97
C ALA A 62 -9.60 29.25 0.58
N GLN A 63 -8.93 28.49 -0.29
CA GLN A 63 -9.44 28.17 -1.61
C GLN A 63 -10.48 27.05 -1.55
N SER A 64 -11.54 27.13 -2.36
CA SER A 64 -12.59 26.11 -2.36
C SER A 64 -12.12 24.84 -3.07
N GLY A 65 -12.17 23.70 -2.37
CA GLY A 65 -11.83 22.37 -2.88
C GLY A 65 -10.35 22.02 -2.97
N LEU A 66 -9.44 23.00 -3.04
CA LEU A 66 -8.00 22.75 -2.92
C LEU A 66 -7.61 22.04 -1.61
N PRO A 67 -8.23 22.33 -0.44
CA PRO A 67 -7.92 21.64 0.81
C PRO A 67 -8.23 20.16 0.76
N ILE A 68 -9.33 19.79 0.11
CA ILE A 68 -9.75 18.39 -0.05
C ILE A 68 -8.73 17.64 -0.89
N ALA A 69 -8.30 18.24 -2.01
CA ALA A 69 -7.28 17.62 -2.88
C ALA A 69 -5.95 17.42 -2.14
N VAL A 70 -5.46 18.46 -1.45
CA VAL A 70 -4.19 18.41 -0.70
C VAL A 70 -4.24 17.36 0.42
N GLU A 71 -5.30 17.35 1.22
CA GLU A 71 -5.44 16.37 2.31
C GLU A 71 -5.65 14.95 1.76
N ALA A 72 -6.41 14.77 0.67
CA ALA A 72 -6.54 13.47 0.02
C ALA A 72 -5.17 12.93 -0.43
N THR A 73 -4.34 13.73 -1.11
CA THR A 73 -2.99 13.29 -1.52
C THR A 73 -2.12 12.89 -0.32
N ARG A 74 -2.28 13.53 0.84
CA ARG A 74 -1.54 13.19 2.07
C ARG A 74 -2.02 11.90 2.72
N TRP A 75 -3.34 11.73 2.86
CA TRP A 75 -3.91 10.64 3.66
C TRP A 75 -4.14 9.35 2.87
N LEU A 76 -4.28 9.42 1.54
CA LEU A 76 -4.52 8.23 0.72
C LEU A 76 -3.43 7.16 0.76
N PRO A 77 -2.13 7.51 0.76
CA PRO A 77 -1.07 6.53 0.97
C PRO A 77 -1.19 5.84 2.34
N VAL A 78 -1.56 6.59 3.38
CA VAL A 78 -1.75 6.05 4.75
C VAL A 78 -2.91 5.06 4.77
N VAL A 79 -4.05 5.43 4.20
CA VAL A 79 -5.23 4.55 4.10
C VAL A 79 -4.89 3.30 3.29
N SER A 80 -4.13 3.44 2.20
CA SER A 80 -3.69 2.31 1.36
C SER A 80 -2.76 1.36 2.12
N ALA A 81 -1.84 1.90 2.91
CA ALA A 81 -0.97 1.10 3.77
C ALA A 81 -1.77 0.34 4.84
N LEU A 82 -2.76 0.99 5.46
CA LEU A 82 -3.66 0.35 6.43
C LEU A 82 -4.51 -0.76 5.77
N LEU A 83 -5.07 -0.51 4.59
CA LEU A 83 -5.82 -1.50 3.83
C LEU A 83 -4.96 -2.72 3.48
N TYR A 84 -3.74 -2.48 2.99
CA TYR A 84 -2.79 -3.55 2.72
C TYR A 84 -2.48 -4.34 3.99
N PHE A 85 -2.20 -3.66 5.10
CA PHE A 85 -1.94 -4.31 6.38
C PHE A 85 -3.13 -5.19 6.81
N LEU A 86 -4.36 -4.68 6.75
CA LEU A 86 -5.55 -5.45 7.10
C LEU A 86 -5.71 -6.72 6.26
N LEU A 87 -5.40 -6.66 4.97
CA LEU A 87 -5.53 -7.80 4.06
C LEU A 87 -4.39 -8.81 4.19
N PHE A 88 -3.15 -8.36 4.44
CA PHE A 88 -1.96 -9.21 4.30
C PHE A 88 -1.21 -9.47 5.61
N ALA A 89 -1.27 -8.60 6.61
CA ALA A 89 -0.53 -8.75 7.86
C ALA A 89 -0.93 -10.00 8.65
N PHE A 90 -2.22 -10.38 8.58
CA PHE A 90 -2.73 -11.56 9.27
C PHE A 90 -2.70 -12.84 8.43
N SER A 91 -2.04 -12.82 7.26
CA SER A 91 -1.92 -14.01 6.41
C SER A 91 -1.06 -15.10 7.08
N SER A 92 -1.35 -16.37 6.76
CA SER A 92 -0.54 -17.50 7.26
C SER A 92 0.93 -17.36 6.87
N GLU A 93 1.19 -16.84 5.66
CA GLU A 93 2.54 -16.55 5.20
C GLU A 93 3.21 -15.44 6.03
N ALA A 94 2.52 -14.32 6.27
CA ALA A 94 3.05 -13.25 7.11
C ALA A 94 3.35 -13.73 8.54
N ARG A 95 2.42 -14.47 9.17
CA ARG A 95 2.63 -15.06 10.50
C ARG A 95 3.83 -16.01 10.55
N LYS A 96 4.04 -16.81 9.50
CA LYS A 96 5.21 -17.69 9.39
C LYS A 96 6.51 -16.89 9.39
N GLN A 97 6.55 -15.76 8.69
CA GLN A 97 7.71 -14.86 8.68
C GLN A 97 7.88 -14.16 10.04
N TYR A 98 6.79 -13.72 10.69
CA TYR A 98 6.86 -13.12 12.02
C TYR A 98 7.45 -14.08 13.05
N ASN A 99 7.05 -15.35 13.00
CA ASN A 99 7.61 -16.39 13.86
C ASN A 99 9.11 -16.62 13.56
N LEU A 100 9.50 -16.65 12.30
CA LEU A 100 10.92 -16.82 11.94
C LEU A 100 11.77 -15.67 12.48
N ILE A 101 11.31 -14.43 12.33
CA ILE A 101 11.98 -13.24 12.83
C ILE A 101 12.02 -13.25 14.37
N SER A 102 10.92 -13.59 15.03
CA SER A 102 10.87 -13.65 16.49
C SER A 102 11.86 -14.64 17.05
N TYR A 103 12.04 -15.81 16.43
CA TYR A 103 13.11 -16.75 16.82
C TYR A 103 14.51 -16.21 16.56
N GLY A 104 14.74 -15.49 15.45
CA GLY A 104 16.03 -14.85 15.17
C GLY A 104 16.39 -13.82 16.23
N VAL A 105 15.42 -12.97 16.61
CA VAL A 105 15.58 -11.95 17.66
C VAL A 105 15.82 -12.60 19.02
N LEU A 106 15.00 -13.58 19.41
CA LEU A 106 15.19 -14.31 20.66
C LEU A 106 16.54 -15.03 20.71
N GLY A 107 17.01 -15.54 19.56
CA GLY A 107 18.32 -16.15 19.42
C GLY A 107 19.48 -15.16 19.61
N TYR A 108 19.34 -13.93 19.10
CA TYR A 108 20.30 -12.85 19.33
C TYR A 108 20.43 -12.53 20.83
N PHE A 109 19.31 -12.55 21.56
CA PHE A 109 19.29 -12.34 23.02
C PHE A 109 19.60 -13.60 23.85
N GLY A 110 19.98 -14.72 23.23
CA GLY A 110 20.30 -15.97 23.95
C GLY A 110 19.10 -16.69 24.57
N LEU A 111 17.87 -16.23 24.30
CA LEU A 111 16.61 -16.83 24.78
C LEU A 111 16.17 -18.03 23.92
N ASN A 112 17.11 -18.68 23.23
CA ASN A 112 16.90 -19.61 22.13
C ASN A 112 16.41 -21.01 22.55
N ARG A 113 15.61 -21.13 23.61
CA ARG A 113 15.12 -22.40 24.17
C ARG A 113 13.85 -22.95 23.50
N TRP A 114 13.20 -22.21 22.62
CA TRP A 114 11.96 -22.65 21.94
C TRP A 114 12.23 -23.19 20.53
N ARG A 115 13.10 -24.18 20.39
CA ARG A 115 13.08 -25.07 19.22
C ARG A 115 12.61 -26.42 19.73
N SER A 116 11.29 -26.63 19.77
CA SER A 116 10.78 -28.01 19.77
C SER A 116 11.29 -28.64 18.50
N ASP A 117 12.15 -29.64 18.68
CA ASP A 117 12.80 -30.40 17.63
C ASP A 117 11.77 -31.33 16.96
N SER A 118 10.76 -30.75 16.30
CA SER A 118 9.80 -31.53 15.50
C SER A 118 10.43 -32.03 14.18
N ARG A 119 11.68 -31.64 13.90
CA ARG A 119 12.52 -32.25 12.84
C ARG A 119 13.49 -33.27 13.44
N LYS A 120 12.94 -34.26 14.16
CA LYS A 120 13.50 -35.62 14.37
C LYS A 120 12.58 -36.46 15.27
N ALA A 121 11.27 -36.45 15.04
CA ALA A 121 10.51 -37.67 15.34
C ALA A 121 10.95 -38.68 14.28
N GLY A 122 11.94 -39.51 14.65
CA GLY A 122 12.65 -40.39 13.74
C GLY A 122 11.68 -41.17 12.86
N LEU A 123 11.85 -41.07 11.55
CA LEU A 123 11.29 -42.09 10.67
C LEU A 123 11.89 -43.41 11.16
N PRO A 124 11.05 -44.37 11.55
CA PRO A 124 11.55 -45.61 12.07
C PRO A 124 12.36 -46.33 10.98
N ARG A 125 13.44 -46.98 11.41
CA ARG A 125 14.58 -47.46 10.61
C ARG A 125 14.24 -48.44 9.47
N TYR A 126 12.98 -48.83 9.32
CA TYR A 126 12.51 -49.80 8.32
C TYR A 126 12.08 -49.20 6.97
N VAL A 127 12.01 -47.87 6.81
CA VAL A 127 11.62 -47.24 5.53
C VAL A 127 12.79 -47.11 4.53
N GLY A 128 14.01 -47.51 4.90
CA GLY A 128 15.21 -47.39 4.06
C GLY A 128 15.48 -48.54 3.07
N LYS A 129 14.51 -49.40 2.75
CA LYS A 129 14.73 -50.61 1.93
C LYS A 129 14.04 -50.67 0.57
N PHE A 130 13.50 -49.56 0.08
CA PHE A 130 12.98 -49.49 -1.29
C PHE A 130 13.53 -48.23 -1.96
N ALA A 131 14.77 -48.36 -2.41
CA ALA A 131 15.20 -47.78 -3.68
C ALA A 131 14.44 -48.48 -4.82
#